data_AF-T0ZLJ1-F1
#
_entry.id   AF-T0ZLJ1-F1
#
_cell.length_a   1.000
_cell.length_b   1.000
_cell.length_c   1.000
_cell.angle_alpha   90.00
_cell.angle_beta   90.00
_cell.angle_gamma   90.00
#
_symmetry.space_group_name_H-M   'P 1'
#
loop_
_entity.id
_entity.type
_entity.pdbx_description
1 polymer ?
#
loop_
_entity_poly.entity_id
_entity_poly.type
_entity_poly.pdbx_seq_one_letter_code
_entity_poly.pdbx_strand_id
1 'polypeptide(L)'
;AILKFEGHYHGQHDYALISAEAPPIVAGLDEYPRPLPNSAGIPPGVTDYVMVAQFNSLPSFERMVRRYRDRLAAVILEPVMANSGVIAPLPDYLKRLIEIAHENELLVIFDEVFTGFRVAPGGAQALYGVQPDISCWAKALGGGVPISAVSGKQEYMDLIAPGRISFGGTYFANNLSLAGALANLKMLHRGGDELYQRFDRLTQRLHRGIEEAAREAKLNLLCQSVNGMLQFFFTRRKKIQNYRESLQIDWNLYLRHHQLLLDKGIYIHPDNYERITLSSAHTEKEIDRFLAVLHETFAELKTLPRDYLA
;
A
#
# COMPACT_ATOMS: atom_id res chain seq x y z
N ALA A 1 -13.28 19.18 3.89
CA ALA A 1 -12.81 17.93 4.52
C ALA A 1 -12.37 16.96 3.43
N ILE A 2 -11.54 15.98 3.77
CA ILE A 2 -11.15 14.88 2.88
C ILE A 2 -11.69 13.56 3.42
N LEU A 3 -11.92 12.59 2.55
CA LEU A 3 -12.18 11.20 2.93
C LEU A 3 -10.94 10.36 2.65
N LYS A 4 -10.52 9.54 3.62
CA LYS A 4 -9.51 8.49 3.42
C LYS A 4 -10.02 7.14 3.91
N PHE A 5 -9.18 6.11 3.81
CA PHE A 5 -9.52 4.77 4.27
C PHE A 5 -8.69 4.35 5.49
N GLU A 6 -9.28 3.50 6.35
CA GLU A 6 -8.55 2.85 7.45
C GLU A 6 -7.35 2.07 6.90
N GLY A 7 -6.19 2.16 7.55
CA GLY A 7 -4.97 1.47 7.11
C GLY A 7 -4.21 2.14 5.99
N HIS A 8 -4.80 3.12 5.30
CA HIS A 8 -4.09 3.84 4.25
C HIS A 8 -3.15 4.89 4.86
N TYR A 9 -1.90 4.91 4.40
CA TYR A 9 -0.87 5.81 4.88
C TYR A 9 -0.44 6.77 3.77
N HIS A 10 -0.64 8.07 4.02
CA HIS A 10 -0.39 9.16 3.07
C HIS A 10 0.70 10.13 3.54
N GLY A 11 1.63 9.64 4.36
CA GLY A 11 2.70 10.44 4.97
C GLY A 11 2.37 10.98 6.37
N GLN A 12 3.29 11.78 6.91
CA GLN A 12 3.27 12.20 8.32
C GLN A 12 2.68 13.59 8.58
N HIS A 13 1.84 14.12 7.69
CA HIS A 13 1.17 15.40 7.96
C HIS A 13 -0.15 15.18 8.71
N ASP A 14 -0.57 16.17 9.49
CA ASP A 14 -1.68 16.08 10.45
C ASP A 14 -2.95 15.42 9.89
N TYR A 15 -3.40 15.84 8.70
CA TYR A 15 -4.60 15.29 8.05
C TYR A 15 -4.43 13.84 7.53
N ALA A 16 -3.21 13.44 7.13
CA ALA A 16 -2.95 12.08 6.66
C ALA A 16 -2.79 11.08 7.80
N LEU A 17 -2.28 11.53 8.96
CA LEU A 17 -2.09 10.72 10.17
C LEU A 17 -3.39 10.54 10.99
N ILE A 18 -4.51 10.39 10.30
CA ILE A 18 -5.78 9.99 10.88
C ILE A 18 -6.11 8.57 10.41
N SER A 19 -6.30 7.65 11.34
CA SER A 19 -6.66 6.24 11.11
C SER A 19 -5.76 5.49 10.12
N ALA A 20 -4.46 5.81 10.07
CA ALA A 20 -3.43 5.01 9.40
C ALA A 20 -3.22 3.67 10.11
N GLU A 21 -3.22 3.67 11.44
CA GLU A 21 -3.16 2.47 12.30
C GLU A 21 -4.17 2.64 13.46
N ALA A 22 -5.46 2.57 13.14
CA ALA A 22 -6.53 2.74 14.12
C ALA A 22 -6.75 1.44 14.94
N PRO A 23 -6.84 1.49 16.28
CA PRO A 23 -7.23 0.31 17.05
C PRO A 23 -8.72 -0.02 16.83
N PRO A 24 -9.09 -1.23 16.35
CA PRO A 24 -10.47 -1.56 15.97
C PRO A 24 -11.49 -1.36 17.09
N ILE A 25 -11.08 -1.62 18.33
CA ILE A 25 -11.95 -1.55 19.51
C ILE A 25 -12.52 -0.15 19.75
N VAL A 26 -11.83 0.91 19.29
CA VAL A 26 -12.26 2.30 19.40
C VAL A 26 -12.52 2.96 18.04
N ALA A 27 -12.30 2.23 16.93
CA ALA A 27 -12.43 2.73 15.56
C ALA A 27 -13.89 2.79 15.08
N GLY A 28 -14.89 2.51 15.92
CA GLY A 28 -16.30 2.53 15.53
C GLY A 28 -16.71 1.33 14.67
N LEU A 29 -17.85 1.44 14.00
CA LEU A 29 -18.44 0.36 13.19
C LEU A 29 -17.75 0.25 11.82
N ASP A 30 -17.77 -0.93 11.21
CA ASP A 30 -17.16 -1.15 9.88
C ASP A 30 -17.76 -0.24 8.80
N GLU A 31 -19.08 -0.03 8.84
CA GLU A 31 -19.78 0.89 7.93
C GLU A 31 -19.60 2.36 8.31
N TYR A 32 -19.13 2.65 9.53
CA TYR A 32 -18.99 4.01 10.01
C TYR A 32 -17.76 4.17 10.93
N PRO A 33 -16.54 4.09 10.36
CA PRO A 33 -15.33 4.25 11.12
C PRO A 33 -15.22 5.64 11.74
N ARG A 34 -14.68 5.69 12.97
CA ARG A 34 -14.36 6.93 13.66
C ARG A 34 -12.96 7.39 13.22
N PRO A 35 -12.76 8.68 12.86
CA PRO A 35 -11.42 9.22 12.66
C PRO A 35 -10.66 9.24 13.99
N LEU A 36 -9.48 8.65 14.00
CA LEU A 36 -8.61 8.57 15.19
C LEU A 36 -7.23 9.13 14.84
N PRO A 37 -6.67 10.06 15.63
CA PRO A 37 -5.31 10.54 15.40
C PRO A 37 -4.30 9.42 15.67
N ASN A 38 -3.32 9.25 14.78
CA ASN A 38 -2.26 8.25 14.93
C ASN A 38 -1.09 8.72 15.78
N SER A 39 -0.93 10.02 15.95
CA SER A 39 0.18 10.60 16.70
C SER A 39 -0.31 11.60 17.73
N ALA A 40 0.43 11.68 18.83
CA ALA A 40 0.27 12.78 19.79
C ALA A 40 0.66 14.11 19.11
N GLY A 41 0.04 15.20 19.57
CA GLY A 41 0.33 16.55 19.09
C GLY A 41 -0.49 16.99 17.87
N ILE A 42 -1.24 16.09 17.22
CA ILE A 42 -2.24 16.48 16.21
C ILE A 42 -3.33 17.31 16.92
N PRO A 43 -3.58 18.57 16.51
CA PRO A 43 -4.61 19.38 17.14
C PRO A 43 -5.99 18.73 17.03
N PRO A 44 -6.82 18.73 18.10
CA PRO A 44 -8.13 18.06 18.10
C PRO A 44 -9.06 18.47 16.94
N GLY A 45 -8.96 19.72 16.45
CA GLY A 45 -9.78 20.19 15.32
C GLY A 45 -9.43 19.56 13.97
N VAL A 46 -8.26 18.93 13.81
CA VAL A 46 -7.87 18.29 12.54
C VAL A 46 -8.80 17.13 12.18
N THR A 47 -9.25 16.35 13.17
CA THR A 47 -10.14 15.20 12.94
C THR A 47 -11.50 15.61 12.36
N ASP A 48 -11.93 16.87 12.55
CA ASP A 48 -13.19 17.37 11.98
C ASP A 48 -13.14 17.55 10.46
N TYR A 49 -11.93 17.52 9.89
CA TYR A 49 -11.68 17.68 8.47
C TYR A 49 -11.28 16.37 7.76
N VAL A 50 -11.23 15.24 8.47
CA VAL A 50 -10.87 13.94 7.90
C VAL A 50 -11.93 12.90 8.22
N MET A 51 -12.59 12.43 7.17
CA MET A 51 -13.58 11.35 7.24
C MET A 51 -12.89 10.04 6.87
N VAL A 52 -13.32 8.93 7.47
CA VAL A 52 -12.69 7.63 7.29
C VAL A 52 -13.74 6.60 6.85
N ALA A 53 -13.45 5.87 5.79
CA ALA A 53 -14.23 4.71 5.34
C ALA A 53 -13.37 3.44 5.38
N GLN A 54 -14.00 2.28 5.19
CA GLN A 54 -13.28 1.02 5.09
C GLN A 54 -12.93 0.71 3.62
N PHE A 55 -11.65 0.43 3.34
CA PHE A 55 -11.21 0.01 2.00
C PHE A 55 -11.91 -1.29 1.60
N ASN A 56 -12.18 -1.45 0.30
CA ASN A 56 -12.94 -2.59 -0.25
C ASN A 56 -14.40 -2.72 0.22
N SER A 57 -14.96 -1.71 0.89
CA SER A 57 -16.38 -1.64 1.26
C SER A 57 -17.06 -0.44 0.60
N LEU A 58 -17.72 -0.66 -0.55
CA LEU A 58 -18.57 0.37 -1.18
C LEU A 58 -19.70 0.83 -0.24
N PRO A 59 -20.38 -0.04 0.53
CA PRO A 59 -21.39 0.41 1.49
C PRO A 59 -20.84 1.40 2.53
N SER A 60 -19.63 1.15 3.06
CA SER A 60 -18.94 2.07 3.98
C SER A 60 -18.64 3.41 3.29
N PHE A 61 -18.07 3.36 2.08
CA PHE A 61 -17.75 4.56 1.30
C PHE A 61 -19.00 5.40 0.96
N GLU A 62 -20.04 4.80 0.39
CA GLU A 62 -21.31 5.46 0.04
C GLU A 62 -21.98 6.09 1.26
N ARG A 63 -21.96 5.39 2.41
CA ARG A 63 -22.52 5.91 3.66
C ARG A 63 -21.78 7.17 4.11
N MET A 64 -20.45 7.16 4.07
CA MET A 64 -19.63 8.32 4.44
C MET A 64 -19.81 9.48 3.46
N VAL A 65 -19.80 9.22 2.15
CA VAL A 65 -20.04 10.25 1.12
C VAL A 65 -21.42 10.88 1.31
N ARG A 66 -22.48 10.08 1.43
CA ARG A 66 -23.85 10.60 1.65
C ARG A 66 -23.97 11.43 2.92
N ARG A 67 -23.30 11.03 4.01
CA ARG A 67 -23.39 11.72 5.30
C ARG A 67 -22.68 13.08 5.31
N TYR A 68 -21.61 13.21 4.52
CA TYR A 68 -20.69 14.35 4.54
C TYR A 68 -20.56 15.07 3.19
N ARG A 69 -21.45 14.79 2.23
CA ARG A 69 -21.39 15.27 0.84
C ARG A 69 -20.97 16.74 0.73
N ASP A 70 -21.70 17.64 1.38
CA ASP A 70 -21.49 19.10 1.28
C ASP A 70 -20.21 19.60 1.99
N ARG A 71 -19.46 18.71 2.64
CA ARG A 71 -18.24 19.01 3.39
C ARG A 71 -17.00 18.36 2.78
N LEU A 72 -17.15 17.40 1.88
CA LEU A 72 -16.05 16.66 1.27
C LEU A 72 -15.56 17.38 0.02
N ALA A 73 -14.24 17.53 -0.11
CA ALA A 73 -13.61 18.08 -1.32
C ALA A 73 -12.98 16.99 -2.18
N ALA A 74 -12.50 15.92 -1.55
CA ALA A 74 -11.78 14.84 -2.22
C ALA A 74 -11.83 13.54 -1.41
N VAL A 75 -11.62 12.42 -2.11
CA VAL A 75 -11.24 11.13 -1.56
C VAL A 75 -9.79 10.84 -1.92
N ILE A 76 -8.98 10.45 -0.93
CA ILE A 76 -7.60 9.99 -1.13
C ILE A 76 -7.47 8.51 -0.74
N LEU A 77 -6.78 7.74 -1.58
CA LEU A 77 -6.53 6.32 -1.32
C LEU A 77 -5.25 5.80 -1.96
N GLU A 78 -4.67 4.78 -1.32
CA GLU A 78 -3.77 3.87 -2.01
C GLU A 78 -4.62 2.98 -2.92
N PRO A 79 -4.36 2.91 -4.24
CA PRO A 79 -5.14 2.06 -5.15
C PRO A 79 -4.90 0.57 -4.91
N VAL A 80 -3.75 0.23 -4.33
CA VAL A 80 -3.46 -1.05 -3.66
C VAL A 80 -2.95 -0.68 -2.27
N MET A 81 -3.63 -1.11 -1.21
CA MET A 81 -3.17 -0.83 0.14
C MET A 81 -1.87 -1.59 0.40
N ALA A 82 -0.79 -0.84 0.57
CA ALA A 82 0.59 -1.33 0.65
C ALA A 82 1.26 -1.01 2.00
N ASN A 83 0.58 -0.30 2.91
CA ASN A 83 1.06 -0.01 4.28
C ASN A 83 0.27 -0.78 5.36
N SER A 84 -0.44 -1.83 4.98
CA SER A 84 -1.07 -2.78 5.91
C SER A 84 -0.98 -4.20 5.35
N GLY A 85 0.20 -4.50 4.80
CA GLY A 85 0.53 -5.66 3.98
C GLY A 85 0.34 -5.35 2.49
N VAL A 86 -0.20 -6.31 1.73
CA VAL A 86 -0.58 -6.10 0.32
C VAL A 86 -2.02 -6.52 0.14
N ILE A 87 -2.92 -5.56 -0.01
CA ILE A 87 -4.36 -5.78 -0.16
C ILE A 87 -4.81 -5.11 -1.47
N ALA A 88 -5.10 -5.96 -2.45
CA ALA A 88 -5.62 -5.52 -3.74
C ALA A 88 -7.06 -5.00 -3.61
N PRO A 89 -7.48 -4.05 -4.48
CA PRO A 89 -8.88 -3.69 -4.59
C PRO A 89 -9.70 -4.89 -5.04
N LEU A 90 -10.94 -5.00 -4.56
CA LEU A 90 -11.88 -5.99 -5.09
C LEU A 90 -12.21 -5.69 -6.57
N PRO A 91 -12.67 -6.70 -7.32
CA PRO A 91 -13.14 -6.48 -8.69
C PRO A 91 -14.11 -5.30 -8.76
N ASP A 92 -13.90 -4.43 -9.74
CA ASP A 92 -14.64 -3.19 -9.99
C ASP A 92 -14.65 -2.14 -8.86
N TYR A 93 -14.01 -2.39 -7.70
CA TYR A 93 -14.07 -1.48 -6.55
C TYR A 93 -13.59 -0.07 -6.88
N LEU A 94 -12.40 0.07 -7.47
CA LEU A 94 -11.84 1.39 -7.82
C LEU A 94 -12.72 2.12 -8.84
N LYS A 95 -13.24 1.38 -9.84
CA LYS A 95 -14.13 1.94 -10.86
C LYS A 95 -15.41 2.49 -10.23
N ARG A 96 -16.10 1.69 -9.41
CA ARG A 96 -17.34 2.11 -8.74
C ARG A 96 -17.09 3.25 -7.75
N LEU A 97 -15.98 3.22 -7.02
CA LEU A 97 -15.59 4.31 -6.12
C LEU A 97 -15.42 5.63 -6.87
N ILE A 98 -14.73 5.61 -8.02
CA ILE A 98 -14.56 6.79 -8.87
C ILE A 98 -15.90 7.31 -9.35
N GLU A 99 -16.78 6.43 -9.86
CA GLU A 99 -18.13 6.79 -10.29
C GLU A 99 -18.92 7.49 -9.17
N ILE A 100 -18.96 6.90 -7.97
CA ILE A 100 -19.65 7.46 -6.80
C ILE A 100 -19.04 8.81 -6.38
N ALA A 101 -17.72 8.93 -6.40
CA ALA A 101 -17.03 10.17 -6.06
C ALA A 101 -17.42 11.30 -7.04
N HIS A 102 -17.38 11.03 -8.35
CA HIS A 102 -17.72 12.00 -9.39
C HIS A 102 -19.19 12.39 -9.39
N GLU A 103 -20.10 11.44 -9.15
CA GLU A 103 -21.54 11.71 -8.94
C GLU A 103 -21.81 12.67 -7.77
N ASN A 104 -20.87 12.75 -6.82
CA ASN A 104 -20.94 13.62 -5.64
C ASN A 104 -19.98 14.81 -5.72
N GLU A 105 -19.43 15.12 -6.89
CA GLU A 105 -18.53 16.26 -7.14
C GLU A 105 -17.25 16.23 -6.29
N LEU A 106 -16.75 15.02 -5.99
CA LEU A 106 -15.52 14.81 -5.23
C LEU A 106 -14.35 14.49 -6.17
N LEU A 107 -13.19 15.10 -5.90
CA LEU A 107 -11.94 14.70 -6.56
C LEU A 107 -11.47 13.34 -6.05
N VAL A 108 -10.97 12.50 -6.95
CA VAL A 108 -10.30 11.25 -6.61
C VAL A 108 -8.79 11.42 -6.69
N ILE A 109 -8.11 11.21 -5.57
CA ILE A 109 -6.66 11.31 -5.43
C ILE A 109 -6.09 9.90 -5.22
N PHE A 110 -5.32 9.39 -6.17
CA PHE A 110 -4.55 8.17 -5.95
C PHE A 110 -3.20 8.50 -5.33
N ASP A 111 -2.94 7.92 -4.17
CA ASP A 111 -1.61 7.86 -3.61
C ASP A 111 -0.85 6.69 -4.25
N GLU A 112 -0.14 7.00 -5.33
CA GLU A 112 0.71 6.07 -6.09
C GLU A 112 2.19 6.18 -5.65
N VAL A 113 2.46 6.72 -4.45
CA VAL A 113 3.82 6.81 -3.89
C VAL A 113 4.48 5.43 -3.85
N PHE A 114 3.70 4.35 -3.63
CA PHE A 114 4.22 2.99 -3.64
C PHE A 114 4.00 2.23 -4.96
N THR A 115 2.79 2.32 -5.52
CA THR A 115 2.36 1.54 -6.70
C THR A 115 2.85 2.13 -8.02
N GLY A 116 3.10 3.44 -8.07
CA GLY A 116 3.54 4.15 -9.27
C GLY A 116 4.89 3.64 -9.78
N PHE A 117 5.00 3.38 -11.08
CA PHE A 117 6.19 2.81 -11.74
C PHE A 117 6.66 1.46 -11.14
N ARG A 118 5.83 0.81 -10.32
CA ARG A 118 6.15 -0.45 -9.63
C ARG A 118 5.36 -1.60 -10.20
N VAL A 119 4.03 -1.49 -10.15
CA VAL A 119 3.12 -2.58 -10.51
C VAL A 119 2.84 -2.63 -12.02
N ALA A 120 3.03 -1.50 -12.70
CA ALA A 120 2.99 -1.31 -14.13
C ALA A 120 3.73 0.00 -14.48
N PRO A 121 4.09 0.25 -15.77
CA PRO A 121 4.71 1.51 -16.17
C PRO A 121 3.90 2.74 -15.74
N GLY A 122 2.57 2.66 -15.83
CA GLY A 122 1.65 3.71 -15.41
C GLY A 122 1.11 3.56 -14.00
N GLY A 123 1.68 2.70 -13.14
CA GLY A 123 1.17 2.46 -11.79
C GLY A 123 -0.12 1.62 -11.74
N ALA A 124 -0.80 1.65 -10.60
CA ALA A 124 -2.03 0.91 -10.39
C ALA A 124 -3.18 1.40 -11.28
N GLN A 125 -3.22 2.69 -11.62
CA GLN A 125 -4.18 3.23 -12.59
C GLN A 125 -4.12 2.48 -13.93
N ALA A 126 -2.91 2.18 -14.44
CA ALA A 126 -2.74 1.39 -15.66
C ALA A 126 -3.05 -0.10 -15.44
N LEU A 127 -2.65 -0.66 -14.30
CA LEU A 127 -2.91 -2.07 -13.96
C LEU A 127 -4.41 -2.39 -13.88
N TYR A 128 -5.21 -1.46 -13.32
CA TYR A 128 -6.64 -1.66 -13.11
C TYR A 128 -7.52 -0.96 -14.15
N GLY A 129 -6.94 -0.25 -15.12
CA GLY A 129 -7.68 0.43 -16.18
C GLY A 129 -8.61 1.54 -15.67
N VAL A 130 -8.18 2.28 -14.65
CA VAL A 130 -8.92 3.39 -14.03
C VAL A 130 -8.07 4.65 -14.03
N GLN A 131 -8.70 5.82 -13.91
CA GLN A 131 -7.99 7.11 -13.92
C GLN A 131 -8.47 8.01 -12.77
N PRO A 132 -7.59 8.43 -11.85
CA PRO A 132 -7.91 9.43 -10.83
C PRO A 132 -7.87 10.86 -11.41
N ASP A 133 -8.35 11.83 -10.64
CA ASP A 133 -8.22 13.25 -10.98
C ASP A 133 -6.81 13.78 -10.71
N ILE A 134 -6.19 13.27 -9.63
CA ILE A 134 -4.86 13.64 -9.14
C ILE A 134 -4.13 12.35 -8.71
N SER A 135 -2.83 12.28 -8.97
CA SER A 135 -1.94 11.22 -8.52
C SER A 135 -0.74 11.78 -7.76
N CYS A 136 -0.38 11.14 -6.66
CA CYS A 136 0.84 11.40 -5.90
C CYS A 136 1.90 10.35 -6.26
N TRP A 137 3.14 10.77 -6.50
CA TRP A 137 4.24 9.91 -6.93
C TRP A 137 5.47 10.13 -6.05
N ALA A 138 6.21 9.07 -5.75
CA ALA A 138 7.53 9.15 -5.12
C ALA A 138 8.27 7.81 -5.31
N LYS A 139 9.18 7.46 -4.39
CA LYS A 139 9.88 6.16 -4.29
C LYS A 139 10.45 5.68 -5.63
N ALA A 140 9.73 4.81 -6.34
CA ALA A 140 10.13 4.27 -7.63
C ALA A 140 10.29 5.36 -8.70
N LEU A 141 9.65 6.53 -8.57
CA LEU A 141 9.94 7.72 -9.38
C LEU A 141 11.42 8.13 -9.28
N GLY A 142 11.92 8.22 -8.05
CA GLY A 142 13.25 8.73 -7.74
C GLY A 142 14.38 7.72 -7.87
N GLY A 143 14.10 6.42 -7.88
CA GLY A 143 15.16 5.40 -7.93
C GLY A 143 16.21 5.53 -6.82
N GLY A 144 15.83 6.08 -5.66
CA GLY A 144 16.72 6.29 -4.51
C GLY A 144 17.06 7.75 -4.19
N VAL A 145 16.82 8.71 -5.11
CA VAL A 145 16.96 10.14 -4.77
C VAL A 145 15.67 10.71 -4.15
N PRO A 146 15.76 11.70 -3.23
CA PRO A 146 14.58 12.34 -2.64
C PRO A 146 13.81 13.15 -3.67
N ILE A 147 12.68 12.62 -4.13
CA ILE A 147 11.76 13.31 -5.04
C ILE A 147 10.35 12.73 -4.88
N SER A 148 9.38 13.63 -4.98
CA SER A 148 7.96 13.32 -5.15
C SER A 148 7.35 14.26 -6.17
N ALA A 149 6.23 13.87 -6.75
CA ALA A 149 5.47 14.70 -7.67
C ALA A 149 3.98 14.56 -7.39
N VAL A 150 3.24 15.61 -7.69
CA VAL A 150 1.78 15.58 -7.83
C VAL A 150 1.50 15.87 -9.30
N SER A 151 0.63 15.07 -9.90
CA SER A 151 0.15 15.29 -11.27
C SER A 151 -1.36 15.13 -11.32
N GLY A 152 -2.01 15.70 -12.32
CA GLY A 152 -3.45 15.51 -12.51
C GLY A 152 -3.94 16.22 -13.76
N LYS A 153 -5.25 16.36 -13.86
CA LYS A 153 -5.88 17.15 -14.93
C LYS A 153 -5.37 18.59 -14.90
N GLN A 154 -5.19 19.17 -16.08
CA GLN A 154 -4.66 20.53 -16.24
C GLN A 154 -5.47 21.56 -15.44
N GLU A 155 -6.80 21.48 -15.46
CA GLU A 155 -7.69 22.40 -14.73
C GLU A 155 -7.41 22.49 -13.21
N TYR A 156 -6.89 21.41 -12.61
CA TYR A 156 -6.51 21.38 -11.19
C TYR A 156 -5.06 21.81 -10.99
N MET A 157 -4.16 21.42 -11.89
CA MET A 157 -2.74 21.78 -11.81
C MET A 157 -2.53 23.28 -12.07
N ASP A 158 -3.33 23.90 -12.95
CA ASP A 158 -3.29 25.34 -13.24
C ASP A 158 -3.70 26.21 -12.02
N LEU A 159 -4.30 25.60 -10.98
CA LEU A 159 -4.54 26.28 -9.71
C LEU A 159 -3.27 26.42 -8.86
N ILE A 160 -2.21 25.66 -9.15
CA ILE A 160 -0.90 25.80 -8.53
C ILE A 160 -0.18 27.00 -9.16
N ALA A 161 0.60 27.75 -8.37
CA ALA A 161 1.34 28.96 -8.78
C ALA A 161 1.67 29.06 -10.29
N PRO A 162 1.21 30.10 -11.02
CA PRO A 162 0.70 31.39 -10.54
C PRO A 162 -0.78 31.40 -10.12
N GLY A 163 -1.44 30.23 -10.04
CA GLY A 163 -2.81 30.11 -9.58
C GLY A 163 -3.05 30.45 -8.10
N ARG A 164 -4.14 29.92 -7.55
CA ARG A 164 -4.62 30.25 -6.19
C ARG A 164 -3.93 29.49 -5.06
N ILE A 165 -3.13 28.46 -5.38
CA ILE A 165 -2.49 27.56 -4.42
C ILE A 165 -1.00 27.84 -4.41
N SER A 166 -0.49 28.28 -3.25
CA SER A 166 0.94 28.43 -3.02
C SER A 166 1.60 27.06 -2.95
N PHE A 167 2.65 26.85 -3.75
CA PHE A 167 3.41 25.62 -3.80
C PHE A 167 4.88 25.94 -4.01
N GLY A 168 5.72 25.57 -3.07
CA GLY A 168 7.15 25.85 -3.14
C GLY A 168 7.92 25.20 -2.01
N GLY A 169 9.22 25.02 -2.23
CA GLY A 169 10.16 24.51 -1.24
C GLY A 169 11.58 24.60 -1.78
N THR A 170 12.55 24.88 -0.91
CA THR A 170 13.95 25.14 -1.30
C THR A 170 14.57 24.04 -2.16
N TYR A 171 14.22 22.78 -1.89
CA TYR A 171 14.75 21.62 -2.60
C TYR A 171 13.86 21.11 -3.74
N PHE A 172 12.73 21.79 -4.01
CA PHE A 172 11.84 21.40 -5.10
C PHE A 172 12.58 21.48 -6.42
N ALA A 173 12.43 20.43 -7.24
CA ALA A 173 13.04 20.35 -8.56
C ALA A 173 14.57 20.59 -8.57
N ASN A 174 15.29 20.27 -7.49
CA ASN A 174 16.74 20.37 -7.49
C ASN A 174 17.36 19.41 -8.54
N ASN A 175 18.46 19.84 -9.16
CA ASN A 175 19.06 19.15 -10.31
C ASN A 175 19.50 17.71 -10.01
N LEU A 176 19.95 17.42 -8.78
CA LEU A 176 20.36 16.06 -8.40
C LEU A 176 19.16 15.11 -8.41
N SER A 177 18.07 15.52 -7.77
CA SER A 177 16.83 14.73 -7.72
C SER A 177 16.22 14.54 -9.12
N LEU A 178 16.20 15.59 -9.94
CA LEU A 178 15.70 15.50 -11.32
C LEU A 178 16.55 14.57 -12.19
N ALA A 179 17.88 14.67 -12.11
CA ALA A 179 18.79 13.83 -12.87
C ALA A 179 18.65 12.34 -12.48
N GLY A 180 18.58 12.04 -11.18
CA GLY A 180 18.37 10.68 -10.68
C GLY A 180 17.04 10.09 -11.11
N ALA A 181 15.95 10.85 -10.95
CA ALA A 181 14.62 10.43 -11.40
C ALA A 181 14.57 10.18 -12.91
N LEU A 182 15.11 11.09 -13.73
CA LEU A 182 15.14 10.94 -15.18
C LEU A 182 15.94 9.70 -15.62
N ALA A 183 17.09 9.45 -14.99
CA ALA A 183 17.91 8.27 -15.29
C ALA A 183 17.15 6.98 -14.97
N ASN A 184 16.53 6.91 -13.79
CA ASN A 184 15.73 5.77 -13.37
C ASN A 184 14.50 5.55 -14.26
N LEU A 185 13.73 6.60 -14.57
CA LEU A 185 12.59 6.49 -15.48
C LEU A 185 13.00 6.03 -16.88
N LYS A 186 14.15 6.47 -17.40
CA LYS A 186 14.70 5.97 -18.66
C LYS A 186 15.03 4.48 -18.58
N MET A 187 15.55 3.98 -17.46
CA MET A 187 15.81 2.56 -17.27
C MET A 187 14.52 1.75 -17.23
N LEU A 188 13.52 2.21 -16.46
CA LEU A 188 12.20 1.56 -16.39
C LEU A 188 11.50 1.56 -17.75
N HIS A 189 11.57 2.67 -18.49
CA HIS A 189 11.01 2.79 -19.83
C HIS A 189 11.68 1.86 -20.84
N ARG A 190 13.02 1.74 -20.82
CA ARG A 190 13.75 0.78 -21.66
C ARG A 190 13.43 -0.66 -21.33
N GLY A 191 13.21 -0.98 -20.05
CA GLY A 191 12.78 -2.32 -19.63
C GLY A 191 11.39 -2.68 -20.14
N GLY A 192 10.53 -1.67 -20.33
CA GLY A 192 9.22 -1.80 -20.95
C GLY A 192 8.37 -2.92 -20.33
N ASP A 193 7.48 -3.51 -21.13
CA ASP A 193 6.57 -4.56 -20.69
C ASP A 193 7.31 -5.83 -20.22
N GLU A 194 8.47 -6.13 -20.81
CA GLU A 194 9.27 -7.32 -20.46
C GLU A 194 9.70 -7.28 -18.98
N LEU A 195 10.11 -6.10 -18.48
CA LEU A 195 10.47 -5.94 -17.07
C LEU A 195 9.30 -6.26 -16.14
N TYR A 196 8.10 -5.72 -16.43
CA TYR A 196 6.93 -5.90 -15.58
C TYR A 196 6.32 -7.31 -15.72
N GLN A 197 6.41 -7.94 -16.90
CA GLN A 197 6.06 -9.35 -17.08
C GLN A 197 7.01 -10.27 -16.31
N ARG A 198 8.30 -9.93 -16.24
CA ARG A 198 9.26 -10.63 -15.39
C ARG A 198 8.92 -10.47 -13.91
N PHE A 199 8.61 -9.26 -13.45
CA PHE A 199 8.16 -9.06 -12.07
C PHE A 199 6.91 -9.86 -11.73
N ASP A 200 5.93 -9.92 -12.63
CA ASP A 200 4.73 -10.71 -12.38
C ASP A 200 5.09 -12.19 -12.29
N ARG A 201 5.84 -12.74 -13.25
CA ARG A 201 6.29 -14.13 -13.21
C ARG A 201 7.01 -14.50 -11.91
N LEU A 202 7.96 -13.68 -11.46
CA LEU A 202 8.71 -13.91 -10.22
C LEU A 202 7.81 -13.77 -8.99
N THR A 203 6.90 -12.80 -8.97
CA THR A 203 5.91 -12.59 -7.90
C THR A 203 4.97 -13.79 -7.79
N GLN A 204 4.48 -14.31 -8.91
CA GLN A 204 3.62 -15.49 -8.95
C GLN A 204 4.36 -16.77 -8.53
N ARG A 205 5.66 -16.89 -8.85
CA ARG A 205 6.52 -17.98 -8.36
C ARG A 205 6.67 -17.91 -6.84
N LEU A 206 6.98 -16.73 -6.30
CA LEU A 206 7.06 -16.52 -4.85
C LEU A 206 5.74 -16.84 -4.15
N HIS A 207 4.63 -16.28 -4.65
CA HIS A 207 3.30 -16.52 -4.09
C HIS A 207 3.00 -18.02 -3.98
N ARG A 208 3.13 -18.76 -5.08
CA ARG A 208 2.84 -20.20 -5.09
C ARG A 208 3.79 -20.99 -4.20
N GLY A 209 5.08 -20.67 -4.23
CA GLY A 209 6.09 -21.35 -3.41
C GLY A 209 5.89 -21.13 -1.92
N ILE A 210 5.52 -19.90 -1.51
CA ILE A 210 5.21 -19.58 -0.10
C ILE A 210 3.99 -20.38 0.38
N GLU A 211 2.90 -20.39 -0.40
CA GLU A 211 1.68 -21.15 -0.09
C GLU A 211 1.93 -22.66 -0.04
N GLU A 212 2.74 -23.18 -0.96
CA GLU A 212 3.15 -24.59 -1.00
C GLU A 212 3.98 -24.99 0.22
N ALA A 213 5.02 -24.23 0.54
CA ALA A 213 5.85 -24.46 1.72
C ALA A 213 5.03 -24.41 3.02
N ALA A 214 4.11 -23.45 3.14
CA ALA A 214 3.22 -23.36 4.29
C ALA A 214 2.29 -24.59 4.40
N ARG A 215 1.74 -25.06 3.28
CA ARG A 215 0.88 -26.25 3.23
C ARG A 215 1.64 -27.51 3.66
N GLU A 216 2.86 -27.71 3.19
CA GLU A 216 3.73 -28.83 3.59
C GLU A 216 4.08 -28.77 5.08
N ALA A 217 4.38 -27.57 5.57
CA ALA A 217 4.65 -27.33 6.99
C ALA A 217 3.38 -27.44 7.87
N LYS A 218 2.17 -27.43 7.28
CA LYS A 218 0.88 -27.36 7.97
C LYS A 218 0.72 -26.06 8.79
N LEU A 219 1.24 -24.96 8.27
CA LEU A 219 1.10 -23.63 8.85
C LEU A 219 -0.15 -22.94 8.27
N ASN A 220 -0.89 -22.22 9.11
CA ASN A 220 -1.96 -21.36 8.64
C ASN A 220 -1.32 -20.06 8.14
N LEU A 221 -1.15 -19.94 6.83
CA LEU A 221 -0.54 -18.80 6.19
C LEU A 221 -1.35 -18.42 4.95
N LEU A 222 -1.43 -17.11 4.71
CA LEU A 222 -2.02 -16.51 3.53
C LEU A 222 -1.00 -15.60 2.86
N CYS A 223 -0.70 -15.81 1.60
CA CYS A 223 0.09 -14.92 0.76
C CYS A 223 -0.83 -14.08 -0.14
N GLN A 224 -0.65 -12.76 -0.16
CA GLN A 224 -1.30 -11.85 -1.10
C GLN A 224 -0.25 -11.07 -1.86
N SER A 225 -0.47 -10.84 -3.16
CA SER A 225 0.52 -10.24 -4.03
C SER A 225 -0.11 -9.41 -5.14
N VAL A 226 0.59 -8.35 -5.54
CA VAL A 226 0.30 -7.53 -6.72
C VAL A 226 1.65 -7.23 -7.39
N ASN A 227 1.77 -7.51 -8.68
CA ASN A 227 3.00 -7.43 -9.50
C ASN A 227 4.19 -6.69 -8.86
N GLY A 228 5.22 -7.44 -8.44
CA GLY A 228 6.44 -6.92 -7.82
C GLY A 228 6.34 -6.68 -6.32
N MET A 229 5.18 -6.93 -5.71
CA MET A 229 4.90 -6.76 -4.28
C MET A 229 4.15 -7.98 -3.74
N LEU A 230 4.48 -8.40 -2.53
CA LEU A 230 3.72 -9.40 -1.80
C LEU A 230 3.79 -9.17 -0.29
N GLN A 231 2.87 -9.79 0.43
CA GLN A 231 3.02 -10.03 1.86
C GLN A 231 2.46 -11.42 2.16
N PHE A 232 3.01 -12.09 3.16
CA PHE A 232 2.39 -13.27 3.76
C PHE A 232 2.04 -13.03 5.22
N PHE A 233 0.94 -13.64 5.65
CA PHE A 233 0.34 -13.44 6.95
C PHE A 233 0.12 -14.79 7.61
N PHE A 234 0.61 -14.98 8.84
CA PHE A 234 0.24 -16.14 9.64
C PHE A 234 -1.18 -15.96 10.16
N THR A 235 -2.15 -16.58 9.50
CA THR A 235 -3.57 -16.40 9.81
C THR A 235 -4.38 -17.59 9.33
N ARG A 236 -5.52 -17.83 10.00
CA ARG A 236 -6.54 -18.80 9.54
C ARG A 236 -7.49 -18.22 8.50
N ARG A 237 -7.43 -16.92 8.25
CA ARG A 237 -8.25 -16.27 7.23
C ARG A 237 -7.86 -16.78 5.85
N LYS A 238 -8.85 -16.95 4.98
CA LYS A 238 -8.62 -17.33 3.57
C LYS A 238 -8.27 -16.12 2.69
N LYS A 239 -8.64 -14.91 3.13
CA LYS A 239 -8.39 -13.63 2.47
C LYS A 239 -8.33 -12.51 3.53
N ILE A 240 -7.56 -11.48 3.22
CA ILE A 240 -7.53 -10.20 3.94
C ILE A 240 -7.90 -9.12 2.93
N GLN A 241 -9.07 -8.51 3.12
CA GLN A 241 -9.65 -7.56 2.16
C GLN A 241 -9.61 -6.12 2.65
N ASN A 242 -9.32 -5.86 3.92
CA ASN A 242 -9.24 -4.52 4.48
C ASN A 242 -8.30 -4.48 5.69
N TYR A 243 -8.06 -3.28 6.20
CA TYR A 243 -7.20 -3.03 7.36
C TYR A 243 -7.62 -3.84 8.60
N ARG A 244 -8.91 -3.87 8.97
CA ARG A 244 -9.33 -4.58 10.19
C ARG A 244 -9.06 -6.09 10.12
N GLU A 245 -9.16 -6.66 8.93
CA GLU A 245 -8.81 -8.07 8.69
C GLU A 245 -7.30 -8.32 8.75
N SER A 246 -6.46 -7.34 8.38
CA SER A 246 -5.00 -7.47 8.44
C SER A 246 -4.47 -7.52 9.86
N LEU A 247 -5.28 -7.13 10.85
CA LEU A 247 -4.98 -7.23 12.28
C LEU A 247 -5.19 -8.64 12.84
N GLN A 248 -5.86 -9.53 12.11
CA GLN A 248 -6.19 -10.88 12.56
C GLN A 248 -5.09 -11.88 12.18
N ILE A 249 -3.90 -11.61 12.69
CA ILE A 249 -2.68 -12.34 12.36
C ILE A 249 -1.92 -12.75 13.63
N ASP A 250 -1.10 -13.77 13.50
CA ASP A 250 -0.17 -14.22 14.53
C ASP A 250 1.15 -13.43 14.41
N TRP A 251 1.19 -12.29 15.11
CA TRP A 251 2.35 -11.39 15.15
C TRP A 251 3.59 -12.03 15.75
N ASN A 252 3.42 -12.83 16.81
CA ASN A 252 4.53 -13.50 17.46
C ASN A 252 5.16 -14.50 16.49
N LEU A 253 4.34 -15.30 15.80
CA LEU A 253 4.84 -16.24 14.80
C LEU A 253 5.54 -15.52 13.64
N TYR A 254 5.03 -14.36 13.19
CA TYR A 254 5.69 -13.53 12.18
C TYR A 254 7.07 -13.05 12.64
N LEU A 255 7.18 -12.49 13.84
CA LEU A 255 8.45 -11.99 14.39
C LEU A 255 9.48 -13.11 14.59
N ARG A 256 9.04 -14.29 15.04
CA ARG A 256 9.91 -15.47 15.14
C ARG A 256 10.39 -15.92 13.77
N HIS A 257 9.50 -15.99 12.79
CA HIS A 257 9.88 -16.33 11.42
C HIS A 257 10.85 -15.31 10.83
N HIS A 258 10.60 -14.01 11.04
CA HIS A 258 11.50 -12.94 10.63
C HIS A 258 12.92 -13.14 11.18
N GLN A 259 13.06 -13.49 12.46
CA GLN A 259 14.37 -13.76 13.05
C GLN A 259 15.07 -14.94 12.36
N LEU A 260 14.34 -16.03 12.12
CA LEU A 260 14.88 -17.21 11.41
C LEU A 260 15.33 -16.85 9.98
N LEU A 261 14.55 -16.06 9.24
CA LEU A 261 14.95 -15.57 7.92
C LEU A 261 16.25 -14.75 8.00
N LEU A 262 16.34 -13.86 8.99
CA LEU A 262 17.51 -12.99 9.17
C LEU A 262 18.76 -13.81 9.49
N ASP A 263 18.66 -14.83 10.35
CA ASP A 263 19.75 -15.74 10.69
C ASP A 263 20.26 -16.54 9.48
N LYS A 264 19.40 -16.75 8.47
CA LYS A 264 19.74 -17.39 7.17
C LYS A 264 20.15 -16.38 6.09
N GLY A 265 20.31 -15.11 6.46
CA GLY A 265 20.76 -14.04 5.57
C GLY A 265 19.68 -13.51 4.63
N ILE A 266 18.40 -13.66 4.98
CA ILE A 266 17.26 -13.08 4.27
C ILE A 266 16.64 -12.00 5.14
N TYR A 267 16.68 -10.75 4.65
CA TYR A 267 16.02 -9.65 5.32
C TYR A 267 14.65 -9.38 4.71
N ILE A 268 13.62 -9.41 5.55
CA ILE A 268 12.32 -8.78 5.33
C ILE A 268 12.07 -7.85 6.51
N HIS A 269 11.11 -6.93 6.41
CA HIS A 269 10.83 -6.02 7.52
C HIS A 269 10.17 -6.77 8.71
N PRO A 270 10.45 -6.43 9.98
CA PRO A 270 9.86 -7.09 11.15
C PRO A 270 8.39 -6.73 11.41
N ASP A 271 7.90 -5.66 10.79
CA ASP A 271 6.49 -5.27 10.79
C ASP A 271 5.76 -5.95 9.62
N ASN A 272 4.71 -6.75 9.89
CA ASN A 272 3.97 -7.42 8.83
C ASN A 272 3.07 -6.48 8.01
N TYR A 273 2.87 -5.23 8.45
CA TYR A 273 2.25 -4.21 7.62
C TYR A 273 3.15 -3.82 6.44
N GLU A 274 4.45 -4.09 6.53
CA GLU A 274 5.40 -3.80 5.48
C GLU A 274 5.49 -4.96 4.47
N ARG A 275 4.86 -4.77 3.31
CA ARG A 275 5.13 -5.49 2.06
C ARG A 275 6.61 -5.83 1.77
N ILE A 276 6.79 -7.03 1.22
CA ILE A 276 8.01 -7.50 0.55
C ILE A 276 7.95 -7.05 -0.91
N THR A 277 9.07 -6.53 -1.44
CA THR A 277 9.14 -6.03 -2.83
C THR A 277 10.30 -6.62 -3.61
N LEU A 278 10.05 -6.89 -4.88
CA LEU A 278 11.08 -7.24 -5.85
C LEU A 278 11.78 -6.00 -6.39
N SER A 279 13.00 -6.22 -6.88
CA SER A 279 13.79 -5.24 -7.65
C SER A 279 14.24 -5.88 -8.96
N SER A 280 14.71 -5.06 -9.91
CA SER A 280 15.23 -5.53 -11.20
C SER A 280 16.46 -6.43 -11.08
N ALA A 281 17.11 -6.45 -9.91
CA ALA A 281 18.26 -7.31 -9.59
C ALA A 281 17.85 -8.73 -9.19
N HIS A 282 16.60 -8.95 -8.75
CA HIS A 282 16.14 -10.28 -8.39
C HIS A 282 15.89 -11.11 -9.65
N THR A 283 16.50 -12.29 -9.69
CA THR A 283 16.30 -13.31 -10.72
C THR A 283 15.67 -14.55 -10.10
N GLU A 284 15.40 -15.56 -10.92
CA GLU A 284 14.98 -16.88 -10.49
C GLU A 284 15.90 -17.47 -9.41
N LYS A 285 17.21 -17.18 -9.48
CA LYS A 285 18.19 -17.63 -8.48
C LYS A 285 17.87 -17.10 -7.08
N GLU A 286 17.59 -15.80 -6.95
CA GLU A 286 17.25 -15.20 -5.65
C GLU A 286 15.88 -15.69 -5.16
N ILE A 287 14.93 -15.91 -6.08
CA ILE A 287 13.63 -16.50 -5.72
C ILE A 287 13.79 -17.93 -5.18
N ASP A 288 14.62 -18.75 -5.83
CA ASP A 288 14.83 -20.14 -5.44
C ASP A 288 15.57 -20.24 -4.12
N ARG A 289 16.56 -19.37 -3.90
CA ARG A 289 17.21 -19.25 -2.59
C ARG A 289 16.21 -18.86 -1.51
N PHE A 290 15.35 -17.88 -1.77
CA PHE A 290 14.34 -17.45 -0.81
C PHE A 290 13.38 -18.58 -0.44
N LEU A 291 12.86 -19.29 -1.44
CA LEU A 291 11.94 -20.42 -1.20
C LEU A 291 12.61 -21.56 -0.45
N ALA A 292 13.86 -21.92 -0.79
CA ALA A 292 14.60 -22.96 -0.08
C ALA A 292 14.77 -22.64 1.42
N VAL A 293 15.17 -21.40 1.75
CA VAL A 293 15.28 -20.94 3.14
C VAL A 293 13.91 -20.88 3.82
N LEU A 294 12.86 -20.52 3.09
CA LEU A 294 11.50 -20.48 3.62
C LEU A 294 10.99 -21.88 4.01
N HIS A 295 11.27 -22.92 3.21
CA HIS A 295 10.98 -24.31 3.59
C HIS A 295 11.75 -24.73 4.87
N GLU A 296 13.04 -24.38 4.97
CA GLU A 296 13.87 -24.68 6.14
C GLU A 296 13.32 -24.00 7.40
N THR A 297 13.08 -22.69 7.33
CA THR A 297 12.60 -21.89 8.48
C THR A 297 11.18 -22.26 8.89
N PHE A 298 10.29 -22.63 7.96
CA PHE A 298 8.97 -23.16 8.30
C PHE A 298 9.03 -24.53 9.00
N ALA A 299 9.99 -25.38 8.65
CA ALA A 299 10.22 -26.63 9.37
C ALA A 299 10.74 -26.36 10.79
N GLU A 300 11.67 -25.42 10.95
CA GLU A 300 12.20 -24.99 12.25
C GLU A 300 11.11 -24.39 13.16
N LEU A 301 10.20 -23.57 12.62
CA LEU A 301 9.08 -23.01 13.39
C LEU A 301 8.22 -24.07 14.10
N LYS A 302 8.11 -25.28 13.53
CA LYS A 302 7.32 -26.37 14.12
C LYS A 302 7.97 -27.03 15.31
N THR A 303 9.30 -26.94 15.42
CA THR A 303 10.06 -27.57 16.49
C THR A 303 10.27 -26.63 17.68
N LEU A 304 9.99 -25.33 17.51
CA LEU A 304 10.07 -24.36 18.59
C LEU A 304 9.03 -24.67 19.69
N PRO A 305 9.43 -24.61 20.98
CA PRO A 305 8.52 -24.77 22.09
C PRO A 305 7.35 -23.77 21.99
N ARG A 306 6.15 -24.18 22.40
CA ARG A 306 4.98 -23.27 22.41
C ARG A 306 5.22 -22.00 23.23
N ASP A 307 5.98 -22.11 24.31
CA ASP A 307 6.35 -20.97 25.17
C ASP A 307 7.35 -20.02 24.50
N TYR A 308 8.03 -20.48 23.44
CA TYR A 308 8.87 -19.64 22.58
C TYR A 308 8.05 -18.94 21.49
N LEU A 309 6.86 -19.45 21.16
CA LEU A 309 5.93 -18.86 20.19
C LEU A 309 4.91 -17.90 20.83
N ALA A 310 4.75 -17.96 22.16
CA ALA A 310 3.93 -17.03 22.97
C ALA A 310 4.68 -15.73 23.28
#